data_AF-A0A7G3A4H7-F1
#
_entry.id   AF-A0A7G3A4H7-F1
#
_cell.length_a   1.000
_cell.length_b   1.000
_cell.length_c   1.000
_cell.angle_alpha   90.00
_cell.angle_beta   90.00
_cell.angle_gamma   90.00
#
_symmetry.space_group_name_H-M   'P 1'
#
loop_
_entity.id
_entity.type
_entity.pdbx_description
1 polymer ?
#
loop_
_entity_poly.entity_id
_entity_poly.type
_entity_poly.pdbx_seq_one_letter_code
_entity_poly.pdbx_strand_id
1 'polypeptide(L)' 'MMIVFGVVYLAIIVLFIVGYWKIWSKAGFNGAWSLLMLVPLVNLIAFLYLAFADWPIHKRLRNPDTFN' A
#
# COMPACT_ATOMS: atom_id res chain seq x y z
N MET A 1 26.30 -15.95 11.40
CA MET A 1 26.28 -15.04 10.22
C MET A 1 25.06 -15.30 9.33
N MET A 2 24.92 -16.47 8.68
CA MET A 2 23.80 -16.76 7.76
C MET A 2 22.38 -16.68 8.40
N ILE A 3 22.22 -17.11 9.65
CA ILE A 3 20.91 -17.07 10.34
C ILE A 3 20.44 -15.63 10.57
N VAL A 4 21.36 -14.73 10.95
CA VAL A 4 21.04 -13.31 11.16
C VAL A 4 20.57 -12.67 9.85
N PHE A 5 21.26 -12.95 8.74
CA PHE A 5 20.84 -12.49 7.41
C PHE A 5 19.45 -13.03 7.03
N GLY A 6 19.18 -14.32 7.29
CA GLY A 6 17.86 -14.92 7.03
C GLY A 6 16.72 -14.26 7.81
N VAL A 7 16.94 -13.99 9.11
CA VAL A 7 15.95 -13.33 9.96
C VAL A 7 15.71 -11.87 9.54
N VAL A 8 16.78 -11.13 9.23
CA VAL A 8 16.67 -9.75 8.73
C VAL A 8 15.91 -9.71 7.40
N TYR A 9 16.20 -10.64 6.49
CA TYR A 9 15.52 -10.72 5.20
C TYR A 9 14.01 -11.00 5.36
N LEU A 10 13.64 -11.94 6.23
CA LEU A 10 12.24 -12.22 6.56
C LEU A 10 11.55 -10.99 7.18
N ALA A 11 12.20 -10.29 8.10
CA ALA A 11 11.65 -9.10 8.73
C ALA A 11 11.37 -7.99 7.71
N ILE A 12 12.28 -7.79 6.75
CA ILE A 12 12.11 -6.84 5.65
C ILE A 12 10.89 -7.21 4.81
N ILE A 13 10.74 -8.47 4.40
CA ILE A 13 9.59 -8.93 3.61
C ILE A 13 8.27 -8.63 4.34
N VAL A 14 8.19 -8.98 5.63
CA VAL A 14 6.98 -8.73 6.44
C VAL A 14 6.69 -7.23 6.54
N LEU A 15 7.71 -6.40 6.76
CA LEU A 15 7.55 -4.94 6.79
C LEU A 15 7.02 -4.39 5.47
N PHE A 16 7.53 -4.88 4.33
CA PHE A 16 7.03 -4.48 3.01
C PHE A 16 5.56 -4.86 2.84
N ILE A 17 5.18 -6.10 3.18
CA ILE A 17 3.79 -6.58 3.07
C ILE A 17 2.85 -5.71 3.92
N VAL A 18 3.21 -5.46 5.18
CA VAL A 18 2.40 -4.64 6.10
C VAL A 18 2.36 -3.17 5.65
N GLY A 19 3.48 -2.64 5.18
CA GLY A 19 3.57 -1.28 4.63
C GLY A 19 2.63 -1.10 3.45
N TYR A 20 2.68 -2.03 2.48
CA TYR A 20 1.79 -2.03 1.34
C TYR A 20 0.32 -2.17 1.74
N TRP A 21 -0.03 -3.09 2.64
CA TRP A 21 -1.39 -3.21 3.17
C TRP A 21 -1.91 -1.87 3.69
N LYS A 22 -1.07 -1.16 4.47
CA LYS A 22 -1.44 0.13 5.07
C LYS A 22 -1.62 1.21 4.00
N ILE A 23 -0.81 1.21 2.93
CA ILE A 23 -0.95 2.14 1.80
C ILE A 23 -2.28 1.90 1.07
N TRP A 24 -2.60 0.64 0.73
CA TRP A 24 -3.85 0.29 0.07
C TRP A 24 -5.09 0.65 0.90
N SER A 25 -5.03 0.39 2.20
CA SER A 25 -6.10 0.79 3.12
C SER A 25 -6.26 2.31 3.20
N LYS A 26 -5.16 3.07 3.18
CA LYS A 26 -5.20 4.54 3.14
C LYS A 26 -5.70 5.10 1.82
N ALA A 27 -5.49 4.41 0.71
CA ALA A 27 -6.04 4.77 -0.58
C ALA A 27 -7.57 4.52 -0.67
N GLY A 28 -8.16 3.86 0.33
CA GLY A 28 -9.60 3.56 0.39
C GLY A 28 -9.99 2.24 -0.27
N PHE A 29 -9.02 1.39 -0.61
CA PHE A 29 -9.25 0.06 -1.17
C PHE A 29 -9.25 -1.01 -0.07
N ASN A 30 -9.91 -2.13 -0.35
CA ASN A 30 -9.89 -3.29 0.53
C ASN A 30 -8.45 -3.82 0.65
N GLY A 31 -7.94 -4.05 1.87
CA GLY A 31 -6.60 -4.57 2.12
C GLY A 31 -6.29 -5.90 1.39
N ALA A 32 -7.32 -6.64 0.99
CA ALA A 32 -7.22 -7.83 0.14
C ALA A 32 -6.54 -7.58 -1.24
N TRP A 33 -6.53 -6.34 -1.75
CA TRP A 33 -5.77 -6.00 -2.96
C TRP A 33 -4.25 -6.14 -2.77
N SER A 34 -3.75 -6.15 -1.53
CA SER A 34 -2.33 -6.41 -1.25
C SER A 34 -1.88 -7.82 -1.67
N LEU A 35 -2.79 -8.80 -1.73
CA LEU A 35 -2.49 -10.16 -2.18
C LEU A 35 -2.10 -10.19 -3.68
N LEU A 36 -2.60 -9.25 -4.47
CA LEU A 36 -2.30 -9.14 -5.90
C LEU A 36 -0.88 -8.62 -6.16
N MET A 37 -0.19 -8.09 -5.15
CA MET A 37 1.23 -7.71 -5.26
C MET A 37 2.17 -8.90 -5.42
N LEU A 38 1.69 -10.13 -5.20
CA LEU A 38 2.40 -11.35 -5.57
C LEU A 38 2.64 -11.47 -7.08
N VAL A 39 1.86 -10.75 -7.91
CA VAL A 39 2.02 -10.71 -9.35
C VAL A 39 2.85 -9.47 -9.76
N PRO A 40 4.03 -9.62 -10.40
CA PRO A 40 4.92 -8.50 -10.73
C PRO A 40 4.24 -7.42 -11.58
N LEU A 41 3.44 -7.83 -12.58
CA LEU A 41 2.72 -6.90 -13.44
C LEU A 41 1.69 -6.07 -12.65
N VAL A 42 0.97 -6.70 -11.73
CA VAL A 42 -0.05 -6.02 -10.94
C VAL A 42 0.60 -5.06 -9.94
N ASN A 43 1.77 -5.40 -9.40
CA ASN A 43 2.52 -4.48 -8.55
C ASN A 43 2.94 -3.19 -9.30
N LEU A 44 3.36 -3.31 -10.57
CA LEU A 44 3.68 -2.15 -11.40
C LEU A 44 2.42 -1.29 -11.70
N ILE A 45 1.32 -1.93 -12.08
CA ILE A 45 0.05 -1.24 -12.32
C ILE A 45 -0.45 -0.57 -11.03
N ALA A 46 -0.34 -1.25 -9.90
CA ALA A 46 -0.70 -0.74 -8.58
C ALA A 46 0.14 0.48 -8.18
N PHE A 47 1.45 0.45 -8.46
CA PHE A 47 2.34 1.59 -8.23
C PHE A 47 1.90 2.80 -9.04
N LEU A 48 1.65 2.61 -10.35
CA LEU A 48 1.14 3.68 -11.22
C LEU A 48 -0.23 4.16 -10.74
N TYR A 49 -1.11 3.24 -10.35
CA TYR A 49 -2.43 3.57 -9.84
C TYR A 49 -2.35 4.40 -8.56
N LEU A 50 -1.55 3.99 -7.56
CA LEU A 50 -1.35 4.76 -6.32
C LEU A 50 -0.71 6.14 -6.56
N ALA A 51 0.16 6.26 -7.57
CA ALA A 51 0.79 7.52 -7.94
C ALA A 51 -0.21 8.51 -8.56
N PHE A 52 -1.18 8.04 -9.35
CA PHE A 52 -2.15 8.89 -10.04
C PHE A 52 -3.55 8.90 -9.42
N ALA A 53 -3.85 8.00 -8.48
CA ALA A 53 -5.16 7.92 -7.84
C ALA A 53 -5.41 9.14 -6.96
N ASP A 54 -6.64 9.65 -6.97
CA ASP A 54 -7.08 10.71 -6.07
C ASP A 54 -7.16 10.19 -4.62
N TRP A 55 -6.25 10.64 -3.76
CA TRP A 55 -6.23 10.22 -2.36
C TRP A 55 -7.46 10.75 -1.61
N PRO A 56 -8.01 9.99 -0.64
CA PRO A 56 -9.20 10.41 0.08
C PRO A 56 -9.02 11.74 0.81
N ILE A 57 -7.80 12.09 1.23
CA ILE A 57 -7.51 13.40 1.82
C ILE A 57 -7.72 14.54 0.81
N HIS A 58 -7.33 14.38 -0.45
CA HIS A 58 -7.57 15.39 -1.48
C HIS A 58 -9.07 15.55 -1.77
N LYS A 59 -9.84 14.46 -1.72
CA LYS A 59 -11.31 14.53 -1.82
C LYS A 59 -11.92 15.32 -0.65
N ARG A 60 -11.44 15.11 0.58
CA ARG A 60 -11.90 15.87 1.77
C ARG A 60 -11.52 17.34 1.72
N LEU A 61 -10.32 17.67 1.25
CA LEU A 61 -9.87 19.06 1.12
C LEU A 61 -10.60 19.82 -0.01
N ARG A 62 -11.11 19.10 -1.02
CA ARG A 62 -11.87 19.68 -2.14
C ARG A 62 -13.31 20.02 -1.78
N ASN A 63 -13.90 19.35 -0.77
CA ASN A 63 -15.30 19.51 -0.37
C ASN A 63 -15.45 19.89 1.13
N PRO A 64 -15.12 21.15 1.50
CA PRO A 64 -15.13 21.64 2.88
C PRO A 64 -16.52 21.73 3.53
N ASP A 65 -17.59 21.53 2.76
CA ASP A 65 -19.00 21.45 3.16
C ASP A 65 -19.36 20.15 3.89
N THR A 66 -18.50 19.12 3.88
CA THR A 66 -18.71 17.86 4.62
C THR A 66 -18.28 17.90 6.10
N PHE A 67 -17.84 19.07 6.59
CA PHE A 67 -17.44 19.28 8.00
C PHE A 67 -18.58 19.80 8.90
N ASN A 68 -19.80 19.97 8.37
CA ASN A 68 -21.00 20.36 9.12
C ASN A 68 -21.91 19.17 9.40
#